data_AF-A0A3S4I323-F1
#
_entry.id   AF-A0A3S4I323-F1
#
_cell.length_a   1.000
_cell.length_b   1.000
_cell.length_c   1.000
_cell.angle_alpha   90.00
_cell.angle_beta   90.00
_cell.angle_gamma   90.00
#
_symmetry.space_group_name_H-M   'P 1'
#
loop_
_entity.id
_entity.type
_entity.pdbx_description
1 polymer ?
#
loop_
_entity_poly.entity_id
_entity_poly.type
_entity_poly.pdbx_seq_one_letter_code
_entity_poly.pdbx_strand_id
1 'polypeptide(L)'
;MNAPIAELIEAHRAAVIADEASFDGAGNDLGNGPETFKVEARAFRALVLAPCRDADEAAAKVHYIVSGTVGERTTLMECLFDYSELDDEADLYKLFLESLVAWMN
;
A
#
# COMPACT_ATOMS: atom_id res chain seq x y z
N MET A 1 16.29 -2.37 11.60
CA MET A 1 15.54 -1.10 11.52
C MET A 1 14.62 -1.22 10.32
N ASN A 2 13.35 -0.86 10.45
CA ASN A 2 12.43 -0.85 9.31
C ASN A 2 12.84 0.26 8.32
N ALA A 3 12.51 0.08 7.04
CA ALA A 3 12.77 1.09 6.03
C ALA A 3 11.98 2.38 6.35
N PRO A 4 12.51 3.58 6.03
CA PRO A 4 11.77 4.83 6.09
C PRO A 4 10.41 4.76 5.40
N ILE A 5 9.41 5.44 5.94
CA ILE A 5 8.07 5.49 5.33
C ILE A 5 8.12 6.03 3.89
N ALA A 6 8.98 7.02 3.64
CA ALA A 6 9.17 7.56 2.29
C ALA A 6 9.64 6.48 1.29
N GLU A 7 10.54 5.59 1.69
CA GLU A 7 11.01 4.49 0.83
C GLU A 7 9.90 3.46 0.57
N LEU A 8 9.07 3.18 1.57
CA LEU A 8 7.94 2.26 1.43
C LEU A 8 6.83 2.83 0.55
N ILE A 9 6.60 4.15 0.60
CA ILE A 9 5.68 4.85 -0.33
C ILE A 9 6.18 4.71 -1.76
N GLU A 10 7.46 4.99 -2.00
CA GLU A 10 8.05 4.87 -3.35
C GLU A 10 8.04 3.42 -3.84
N ALA A 11 8.32 2.44 -2.97
CA ALA A 11 8.24 1.03 -3.30
C ALA A 11 6.82 0.61 -3.70
N HIS A 12 5.80 1.07 -2.96
CA HIS A 12 4.41 0.80 -3.30
C HIS A 12 4.01 1.46 -4.63
N ARG A 13 4.36 2.73 -4.86
CA ARG A 13 4.12 3.42 -6.14
C ARG A 13 4.75 2.68 -7.32
N ALA A 14 5.99 2.24 -7.16
CA ALA A 14 6.67 1.48 -8.20
C ALA A 14 5.98 0.14 -8.50
N ALA A 15 5.44 -0.52 -7.47
CA ALA A 15 4.71 -1.76 -7.64
C ALA A 15 3.35 -1.56 -8.33
N VAL A 16 2.60 -0.50 -8.01
CA VAL A 16 1.36 -0.13 -8.71
C VAL A 16 1.64 0.12 -10.20
N ILE A 17 2.68 0.90 -10.52
CA ILE A 17 3.06 1.17 -11.92
C ILE A 17 3.44 -0.13 -12.64
N ALA A 18 4.14 -1.05 -11.97
CA ALA A 18 4.50 -2.34 -12.54
C ALA A 18 3.29 -3.25 -12.75
N ASP A 19 2.30 -3.20 -11.86
CA ASP A 19 1.05 -3.95 -12.00
C ASP A 19 0.18 -3.40 -13.14
N GLU A 20 0.01 -2.08 -13.20
CA GLU A 20 -0.72 -1.43 -14.30
C GLU A 20 -0.09 -1.74 -15.67
N ALA A 21 1.24 -1.83 -15.74
CA ALA A 21 1.95 -2.19 -16.96
C ALA A 21 1.77 -3.66 -17.39
N SER A 22 1.22 -4.52 -16.53
CA SER A 22 0.85 -5.90 -16.86
C SER A 22 -0.47 -5.99 -17.63
N PHE A 23 -1.20 -4.89 -17.81
CA PHE A 23 -2.45 -4.85 -18.56
C PHE A 23 -2.32 -4.01 -19.83
N ASP A 24 -3.05 -4.39 -20.88
CA ASP A 24 -3.18 -3.56 -22.08
C ASP A 24 -4.15 -2.38 -21.87
N GLY A 25 -4.29 -1.51 -22.88
CA GLY A 25 -5.20 -0.35 -22.82
C GLY A 25 -6.70 -0.71 -22.76
N ALA A 26 -7.07 -1.98 -22.89
CA ALA A 26 -8.42 -2.48 -22.69
C ALA A 26 -8.58 -3.21 -21.34
N GLY A 27 -7.52 -3.28 -20.52
CA GLY A 27 -7.50 -3.96 -19.24
C GLY A 27 -7.31 -5.47 -19.33
N ASN A 28 -6.84 -6.01 -20.47
CA ASN A 28 -6.52 -7.43 -20.58
C ASN A 28 -5.12 -7.70 -20.02
N ASP A 29 -5.00 -8.73 -19.17
CA ASP A 29 -3.71 -9.19 -18.64
C ASP A 29 -2.79 -9.69 -19.78
N LEU A 30 -1.55 -9.18 -19.79
CA LEU A 30 -0.48 -9.55 -20.72
C LEU A 30 0.26 -10.83 -20.31
N GLY A 31 -0.16 -11.47 -19.21
CA GLY A 31 0.27 -12.81 -18.78
C GLY A 31 1.02 -12.83 -17.44
N ASN A 32 1.11 -11.70 -16.74
CA ASN A 32 1.84 -11.56 -15.47
C ASN A 32 1.09 -10.76 -14.40
N GLY A 33 -0.12 -10.27 -14.67
CA GLY A 33 -0.96 -9.52 -13.73
C GLY A 33 -1.07 -10.15 -12.34
N PRO A 34 -1.37 -11.46 -12.21
CA PRO A 34 -1.45 -12.10 -10.89
C PRO A 34 -0.15 -12.05 -10.07
N GLU A 35 1.02 -12.01 -10.71
CA GLU A 35 2.30 -11.92 -10.00
C GLU A 35 2.65 -10.48 -9.64
N THR A 36 2.38 -9.52 -10.53
CA THR A 36 2.59 -8.10 -10.23
C THR A 36 1.63 -7.59 -9.16
N PHE A 37 0.38 -8.07 -9.15
CA PHE A 37 -0.59 -7.78 -8.12
C PHE A 37 -0.10 -8.25 -6.75
N LYS A 38 0.43 -9.48 -6.64
CA LYS A 38 1.02 -9.97 -5.38
C LYS A 38 2.19 -9.10 -4.91
N VAL A 39 2.97 -8.54 -5.82
CA VAL A 39 4.10 -7.65 -5.49
C VAL A 39 3.57 -6.32 -4.96
N GLU A 40 2.59 -5.72 -5.64
CA GLU A 40 1.90 -4.51 -5.17
C GLU A 40 1.29 -4.70 -3.79
N ALA A 41 0.50 -5.76 -3.62
CA ALA A 41 -0.20 -6.07 -2.40
C ALA A 41 0.77 -6.27 -1.21
N ARG A 42 1.93 -6.92 -1.45
CA ARG A 42 3.00 -7.04 -0.45
C ARG A 42 3.63 -5.68 -0.11
N ALA A 43 3.86 -4.83 -1.10
CA ALA A 43 4.42 -3.50 -0.89
C ALA A 43 3.45 -2.61 -0.09
N PHE A 44 2.15 -2.66 -0.42
CA PHE A 44 1.11 -1.96 0.30
C PHE A 44 1.06 -2.40 1.76
N ARG A 45 1.03 -3.71 2.00
CA ARG A 45 1.04 -4.28 3.35
C ARG A 45 2.29 -3.87 4.14
N ALA A 46 3.46 -3.87 3.51
CA ALA A 46 4.70 -3.43 4.16
C ALA A 46 4.61 -1.96 4.60
N LEU A 47 4.08 -1.09 3.74
CA LEU A 47 3.83 0.31 4.07
C LEU A 47 2.84 0.48 5.23
N VAL A 48 1.71 -0.24 5.19
CA VAL A 48 0.68 -0.21 6.23
C VAL A 48 1.26 -0.58 7.59
N LEU A 49 2.04 -1.67 7.65
CA LEU A 49 2.52 -2.24 8.91
C LEU A 49 3.76 -1.55 9.49
N ALA A 50 4.53 -0.84 8.67
CA ALA A 50 5.77 -0.24 9.12
C ALA A 50 5.52 0.84 10.20
N PRO A 51 6.05 0.73 11.42
CA PRO A 51 5.86 1.78 12.43
C PRO A 51 6.51 3.08 11.95
N CYS A 52 5.79 4.19 12.11
CA CYS A 52 6.36 5.53 11.92
C CYS A 52 7.38 5.81 13.04
N ARG A 53 8.48 6.49 12.71
CA ARG A 53 9.55 6.84 13.66
C ARG A 53 9.31 8.19 14.35
N ASP A 54 8.53 9.05 13.71
CA ASP A 54 8.21 10.39 14.16
C ASP A 54 6.89 10.90 13.53
N ALA A 55 6.51 12.12 13.90
CA ALA A 55 5.31 12.77 13.40
C ALA A 55 5.36 13.09 11.90
N ASP A 56 6.54 13.35 11.34
CA ASP A 56 6.70 13.67 9.91
C ASP A 56 6.44 12.43 9.05
N GLU A 57 6.93 11.26 9.48
CA GLU A 57 6.61 9.99 8.84
C GLU A 57 5.13 9.62 8.96
N ALA A 58 4.51 9.87 10.11
CA ALA A 58 3.08 9.66 10.28
C ALA A 58 2.27 10.57 9.34
N ALA A 59 2.63 11.85 9.23
CA ALA A 59 1.99 12.78 8.32
C ALA A 59 2.16 12.36 6.85
N ALA A 60 3.36 11.95 6.44
CA ALA A 60 3.63 11.47 5.08
C ALA A 60 2.81 10.21 4.75
N LYS A 61 2.75 9.25 5.69
CA LYS A 61 1.96 8.02 5.50
C LYS A 61 0.48 8.34 5.36
N VAL A 62 -0.07 9.14 6.28
CA VAL A 62 -1.48 9.54 6.26
C VAL A 62 -1.78 10.26 4.95
N HIS A 63 -0.97 11.25 4.56
CA HIS A 63 -1.15 11.99 3.33
C HIS A 63 -1.24 11.06 2.12
N TYR A 64 -0.29 10.12 2.00
CA TYR A 64 -0.28 9.16 0.90
C TYR A 64 -1.52 8.26 0.88
N ILE A 65 -1.94 7.72 2.03
CA ILE A 65 -3.12 6.85 2.13
C ILE A 65 -4.42 7.61 1.79
N VAL A 66 -4.56 8.88 2.21
CA VAL A 66 -5.79 9.65 1.96
C VAL A 66 -5.86 10.25 0.55
N SER A 67 -4.72 10.44 -0.13
CA SER A 67 -4.67 11.09 -1.45
C SER A 67 -4.26 10.16 -2.60
N GLY A 68 -3.82 8.94 -2.31
CA GLY A 68 -3.32 8.00 -3.30
C GLY A 68 -4.39 7.04 -3.83
N THR A 69 -4.09 6.44 -4.97
CA THR A 69 -4.90 5.42 -5.64
C THR A 69 -4.03 4.24 -6.09
N VAL A 70 -4.67 3.09 -6.30
CA VAL A 70 -4.17 1.99 -7.14
C VAL A 70 -5.01 2.02 -8.41
N GLY A 71 -4.37 2.08 -9.58
CA GLY A 71 -5.11 2.25 -10.82
C GLY A 71 -5.83 3.61 -10.88
N GLU A 72 -6.78 3.68 -11.82
CA GLU A 72 -7.59 4.88 -12.04
C GLU A 72 -8.80 5.01 -11.09
N ARG A 73 -9.15 3.97 -10.32
CA ARG A 73 -10.49 3.88 -9.69
C ARG A 73 -10.53 3.54 -8.22
N THR A 74 -9.50 2.91 -7.67
CA THR A 74 -9.52 2.44 -6.27
C THR A 74 -8.63 3.33 -5.42
N THR A 75 -9.20 3.91 -4.37
CA THR A 75 -8.42 4.72 -3.42
C THR A 75 -7.65 3.82 -2.46
N LEU A 76 -6.48 4.28 -1.99
CA LEU A 76 -5.74 3.53 -0.97
C LEU A 76 -6.50 3.42 0.36
N MET A 77 -7.44 4.34 0.60
CA MET A 77 -8.35 4.26 1.74
C MET A 77 -9.32 3.08 1.60
N GLU A 78 -9.93 2.88 0.44
CA GLU A 78 -10.77 1.70 0.17
C GLU A 78 -9.95 0.40 0.30
N CYS A 79 -8.71 0.41 -0.19
CA CYS A 79 -7.76 -0.68 0.00
C CYS A 79 -7.50 -1.02 1.47
N LEU A 80 -7.58 -0.07 2.42
CA LEU A 80 -7.44 -0.41 3.85
C LEU A 80 -8.63 -1.21 4.41
N PHE A 81 -9.82 -1.06 3.82
CA PHE A 81 -11.05 -1.70 4.30
C PHE A 81 -11.39 -2.99 3.55
N ASP A 82 -10.96 -3.12 2.29
CA ASP A 82 -11.43 -4.18 1.39
C ASP A 82 -10.30 -4.92 0.64
N TYR A 83 -9.09 -4.97 1.20
CA TYR A 83 -8.02 -5.83 0.65
C TYR A 83 -8.24 -7.32 1.02
N SER A 84 -9.40 -7.85 0.64
CA SER A 84 -9.81 -9.24 0.87
C SER A 84 -8.91 -10.26 0.14
N GLU A 85 -8.07 -9.81 -0.79
CA GLU A 85 -7.12 -10.65 -1.53
C GLU A 85 -5.76 -10.84 -0.82
N LEU A 86 -5.52 -10.18 0.32
CA LEU A 86 -4.29 -10.26 1.12
C LEU A 86 -4.45 -11.11 2.40
N ASP A 87 -4.84 -12.39 2.24
CA ASP A 87 -5.01 -13.38 3.33
C ASP A 87 -6.08 -13.02 4.38
N ASP A 88 -6.75 -14.06 4.89
CA ASP A 88 -7.87 -13.99 5.82
C ASP A 88 -7.60 -13.10 7.07
N GLU A 89 -8.50 -12.14 7.31
CA GLU A 89 -8.80 -11.49 8.60
C GLU A 89 -7.82 -10.46 9.20
N ALA A 90 -6.84 -9.93 8.47
CA ALA A 90 -6.09 -8.77 8.96
C ALA A 90 -6.88 -7.47 8.72
N ASP A 91 -7.42 -6.88 9.80
CA ASP A 91 -7.97 -5.51 9.80
C ASP A 91 -6.83 -4.51 9.52
N LEU A 92 -6.46 -4.34 8.24
CA LEU A 92 -5.37 -3.48 7.78
C LEU A 92 -5.58 -2.05 8.23
N TYR A 93 -6.84 -1.60 8.34
CA TYR A 93 -7.19 -0.32 8.92
C TYR A 93 -6.72 -0.21 10.37
N LYS A 94 -7.03 -1.20 11.22
CA LYS A 94 -6.53 -1.22 12.61
C LYS A 94 -5.00 -1.22 12.66
N LEU A 95 -4.35 -2.07 11.87
CA LEU A 95 -2.89 -2.18 11.83
C LEU A 95 -2.23 -0.89 11.32
N PHE A 96 -2.85 -0.21 10.36
CA PHE A 96 -2.45 1.10 9.91
C PHE A 96 -2.48 2.11 11.07
N LEU A 97 -3.59 2.20 11.82
CA LEU A 97 -3.70 3.10 12.98
C LEU A 97 -2.64 2.81 14.04
N GLU A 98 -2.40 1.54 14.36
CA GLU A 98 -1.35 1.13 15.30
C GLU A 98 0.05 1.57 14.83
N SER A 99 0.32 1.46 13.52
CA SER A 99 1.61 1.87 12.92
C SER A 99 1.87 3.37 13.05
N LEU A 100 0.83 4.20 13.10
CA LEU A 100 0.96 5.67 13.14
C LEU A 100 1.42 6.18 14.51
N VAL A 101 1.10 5.47 15.58
CA VAL A 101 1.33 5.92 16.97
C VAL A 101 2.46 5.18 17.67
N ALA A 102 3.12 4.24 16.98
CA ALA A 102 4.17 3.40 17.56
C ALA A 102 5.34 4.18 18.18
N TRP A 103 5.66 5.37 17.65
CA TRP A 103 6.72 6.25 18.15
C TRP A 103 6.33 7.06 19.39
N MET A 104 5.05 7.03 19.79
CA MET A 104 4.54 7.81 20.93
C MET A 104 4.69 7.09 22.27
N ASN A 105 5.16 5.83 22.28
CA ASN A 105 5.39 5.00 23.47
C ASN A 105 6.88 4.77 23.70
#